data_AF-A0A7T1MFU2-F1
#
_entry.id   AF-A0A7T1MFU2-F1
#
_cell.length_a   1.000
_cell.length_b   1.000
_cell.length_c   1.000
_cell.angle_alpha   90.00
_cell.angle_beta   90.00
_cell.angle_gamma   90.00
#
_symmetry.space_group_name_H-M   'P 1'
#
loop_
_entity.id
_entity.type
_entity.pdbx_description
1 polymer ?
#
loop_
_entity_poly.entity_id
_entity_poly.type
_entity_poly.pdbx_seq_one_letter_code
_entity_poly.pdbx_strand_id
1 'polypeptide(L)'
;MLLSPEDAKRFMATYEQVALAVHAIAALDPPDNPTASLVHARERLQETPELLDEAETFLRRQGTWTDPEVLDALRQMKLEEYVHLKDLKRGAIFLSADGSEGYSAIGLTQPPGAIFGARGHVVHTALCPFAEKIVCDGVFIARAQLGPGLWSAFHKRYLSLKAAGQLHHDPSTVPEWQQPAFDSDPAVASREVLEILDPWQMVPLEVVDSALAFLDAYLQPHHPLRQYRLFPMLKREDAQIWVITKDDDDGITWLLDLTKKRRFKGRTIYHYRQLADDEELKALIQEDHQTWLDSFPDDEEDEEDEEDDL
;
A
#
# COMPACT_ATOMS: atom_id res chain seq x y z
N MET A 1 25.95 -7.18 -0.98
CA MET A 1 24.80 -6.36 -1.41
C MET A 1 24.36 -5.44 -0.27
N LEU A 2 25.34 -4.92 0.45
CA LEU A 2 25.12 -4.03 1.56
C LEU A 2 25.94 -2.80 1.26
N LEU A 3 25.49 -1.70 1.82
CA LEU A 3 26.30 -0.51 1.92
C LEU A 3 27.59 -0.83 2.71
N SER A 4 28.65 -0.05 2.52
CA SER A 4 29.85 -0.26 3.34
C SER A 4 29.49 -0.02 4.81
N PRO A 5 30.10 -0.72 5.80
CA PRO A 5 29.73 -0.52 7.20
C PRO A 5 29.88 0.93 7.68
N GLU A 6 30.86 1.66 7.12
CA GLU A 6 31.09 3.07 7.41
C GLU A 6 29.96 3.94 6.85
N ASP A 7 29.63 3.76 5.56
CA ASP A 7 28.55 4.49 4.90
C ASP A 7 27.18 4.18 5.49
N ALA A 8 26.92 2.91 5.87
CA ALA A 8 25.69 2.51 6.53
C ALA A 8 25.54 3.22 7.89
N LYS A 9 26.64 3.30 8.67
CA LYS A 9 26.63 4.00 9.95
C LYS A 9 26.40 5.51 9.77
N ARG A 10 27.06 6.13 8.79
CA ARG A 10 26.87 7.56 8.43
C ARG A 10 25.41 7.84 8.07
N PHE A 11 24.84 7.00 7.19
CA PHE A 11 23.45 7.09 6.74
C PHE A 11 22.48 6.96 7.92
N MET A 12 22.55 5.87 8.67
CA MET A 12 21.64 5.61 9.80
C MET A 12 21.71 6.71 10.86
N ALA A 13 22.91 7.15 11.25
CA ALA A 13 23.08 8.16 12.29
C ALA A 13 22.49 9.51 11.88
N THR A 14 22.74 9.95 10.65
CA THR A 14 22.19 11.22 10.16
C THR A 14 20.67 11.12 9.96
N TYR A 15 20.19 10.01 9.40
CA TYR A 15 18.77 9.74 9.21
C TYR A 15 18.00 9.81 10.54
N GLU A 16 18.50 9.13 11.59
CA GLU A 16 17.90 9.13 12.92
C GLU A 16 17.85 10.54 13.52
N GLN A 17 18.93 11.31 13.41
CA GLN A 17 18.96 12.69 13.88
C GLN A 17 17.95 13.59 13.15
N VAL A 18 17.85 13.45 11.83
CA VAL A 18 16.87 14.18 11.03
C VAL A 18 15.45 13.82 11.47
N ALA A 19 15.16 12.53 11.65
CA ALA A 19 13.84 12.09 12.11
C ALA A 19 13.45 12.67 13.47
N LEU A 20 14.38 12.70 14.43
CA LEU A 20 14.17 13.34 15.73
C LEU A 20 13.93 14.86 15.61
N ALA A 21 14.69 15.53 14.73
CA ALA A 21 14.53 16.95 14.50
C ALA A 21 13.18 17.29 13.86
N VAL A 22 12.72 16.48 12.89
CA VAL A 22 11.40 16.63 12.25
C VAL A 22 10.29 16.62 13.29
N HIS A 23 10.29 15.65 14.22
CA HIS A 23 9.29 15.59 15.30
C HIS A 23 9.36 16.81 16.22
N ALA A 24 10.57 17.22 16.60
CA ALA A 24 10.78 18.37 17.48
C ALA A 24 10.31 19.69 16.85
N ILE A 25 10.52 19.88 15.54
CA ILE A 25 10.13 21.09 14.80
C ILE A 25 8.62 21.13 14.59
N ALA A 26 8.04 20.01 14.17
CA ALA A 26 6.61 19.93 13.89
C ALA A 26 5.74 19.93 15.15
N ALA A 27 6.35 19.97 16.35
CA ALA A 27 5.69 19.86 17.65
C ALA A 27 4.74 18.64 17.71
N LEU A 28 5.13 17.57 17.02
CA LEU A 28 4.37 16.34 16.96
C LEU A 28 4.78 15.49 18.15
N ASP A 29 3.80 14.89 18.82
CA ASP A 29 4.08 13.81 19.76
C ASP A 29 4.52 12.60 18.93
N PRO A 30 5.81 12.21 18.96
CA PRO A 30 6.27 11.07 18.20
C PRO A 30 5.60 9.81 18.76
N PRO A 31 5.22 8.84 17.92
CA PRO A 31 4.77 7.55 18.40
C PRO A 31 5.78 6.92 19.38
N ASP A 32 5.30 6.40 20.51
CA ASP A 32 6.15 5.77 21.55
C ASP A 32 7.06 4.65 21.02
N ASN A 33 6.68 4.04 19.89
CA ASN A 33 7.47 3.04 19.19
C ASN A 33 8.54 3.70 18.28
N PRO A 34 9.85 3.44 18.50
CA PRO A 34 10.92 3.99 17.67
C PRO A 34 10.77 3.73 16.16
N THR A 35 10.26 2.56 15.76
CA THR A 35 10.04 2.23 14.35
C THR A 35 8.90 3.05 13.76
N ALA A 36 7.80 3.21 14.49
CA ALA A 36 6.67 4.03 14.06
C ALA A 36 7.06 5.52 13.99
N SER A 37 7.92 5.97 14.91
CA SER A 37 8.52 7.30 14.87
C SER A 37 9.35 7.55 13.61
N LEU A 38 10.18 6.59 13.17
CA LEU A 38 10.96 6.72 11.94
C LEU A 38 10.07 6.74 10.69
N VAL A 39 9.02 5.90 10.66
CA VAL A 39 8.02 5.90 9.59
C VAL A 39 7.33 7.25 9.50
N HIS A 40 6.83 7.76 10.64
CA HIS A 40 6.13 9.02 10.69
C HIS A 40 6.99 10.20 10.24
N ALA A 41 8.24 10.28 10.72
CA ALA A 41 9.15 11.35 10.28
C ALA A 41 9.42 11.30 8.77
N ARG A 42 9.60 10.09 8.21
CA ARG A 42 9.84 9.87 6.78
C ARG A 42 8.66 10.31 5.93
N GLU A 43 7.44 9.95 6.33
CA GLU A 43 6.20 10.35 5.66
C GLU A 43 6.05 11.88 5.69
N ARG A 44 6.32 12.51 6.84
CA ARG A 44 6.32 13.98 6.96
C ARG A 44 7.37 14.66 6.06
N LEU A 45 8.56 14.08 5.92
CA LEU A 45 9.57 14.60 4.98
C LEU A 45 9.12 14.50 3.52
N GLN A 46 8.35 13.46 3.16
CA GLN A 46 7.77 13.34 1.82
C GLN A 46 6.66 14.37 1.58
N GLU A 47 5.79 14.57 2.58
CA GLU A 47 4.66 15.52 2.51
C GLU A 47 5.09 16.98 2.58
N THR A 48 6.17 17.28 3.30
CA THR A 48 6.70 18.64 3.48
C THR A 48 8.23 18.61 3.36
N PRO A 49 8.77 18.61 2.12
CA PRO A 49 10.21 18.51 1.88
C PRO A 49 11.05 19.62 2.53
N GLU A 50 10.47 20.79 2.77
CA GLU A 50 11.12 21.93 3.44
C GLU A 50 11.53 21.59 4.89
N LEU A 51 10.86 20.62 5.52
CA LEU A 51 11.21 20.15 6.87
C LEU A 51 12.64 19.62 6.96
N LEU A 52 13.22 19.16 5.85
CA LEU A 52 14.60 18.67 5.84
C LEU A 52 15.60 19.82 6.06
N ASP A 53 15.38 20.97 5.43
CA ASP A 53 16.24 22.15 5.58
C ASP A 53 16.05 22.81 6.95
N GLU A 54 14.83 22.76 7.49
CA GLU A 54 14.52 23.15 8.86
C GLU A 54 15.21 22.23 9.89
N ALA A 55 15.15 20.92 9.67
CA ALA A 55 15.83 19.90 10.48
C ALA A 55 17.34 20.09 10.47
N GLU A 56 17.95 20.31 9.30
CA GLU A 56 19.37 20.63 9.19
C GLU A 56 19.73 21.89 9.99
N THR A 57 18.93 22.94 9.86
CA THR A 57 19.14 24.19 10.60
C THR A 57 19.00 24.01 12.11
N PHE A 58 18.01 23.24 12.55
CA PHE A 58 17.77 22.91 13.94
C PHE A 58 18.95 22.13 14.55
N LEU A 59 19.38 21.05 13.89
CA LEU A 59 20.51 20.22 14.34
C LEU A 59 21.82 21.01 14.41
N ARG A 60 22.07 21.86 13.41
CA ARG A 60 23.23 22.76 13.39
C ARG A 60 23.22 23.75 14.57
N ARG A 61 22.06 24.30 14.95
CA ARG A 61 21.94 25.19 16.13
C ARG A 61 22.22 24.46 17.44
N GLN A 62 21.96 23.15 17.50
CA GLN A 62 22.27 22.31 18.65
C GLN A 62 23.73 21.82 18.67
N GLY A 63 24.54 22.15 17.65
CA GLY A 63 25.91 21.67 17.52
C GLY A 63 26.01 20.20 17.11
N THR A 64 24.91 19.61 16.63
CA THR A 64 24.87 18.24 16.12
C THR A 64 25.39 18.23 14.68
N TRP A 65 26.33 17.34 14.39
CA TRP A 65 26.86 17.16 13.05
C TRP A 65 25.97 16.22 12.23
N THR A 66 25.58 16.66 11.04
CA THR A 66 24.86 15.89 10.03
C THR A 66 25.75 15.67 8.80
N ASP A 67 25.62 14.51 8.16
CA ASP A 67 26.36 14.20 6.94
C ASP A 67 25.68 14.83 5.71
N PRO A 68 26.35 15.74 4.98
CA PRO A 68 25.75 16.42 3.83
C PRO A 68 25.33 15.47 2.70
N GLU A 69 26.08 14.39 2.46
CA GLU A 69 25.73 13.42 1.41
C GLU A 69 24.46 12.64 1.77
N VAL A 70 24.23 12.40 3.07
CA VAL A 70 23.00 11.77 3.54
C VAL A 70 21.82 12.73 3.45
N LEU A 71 22.02 14.01 3.76
CA LEU A 71 20.97 15.03 3.56
C LEU A 71 20.59 15.15 2.08
N ASP A 72 21.56 15.14 1.17
CA ASP A 72 21.30 15.14 -0.28
C ASP A 72 20.59 13.86 -0.75
N ALA A 73 20.91 12.71 -0.15
CA ALA A 73 20.19 11.46 -0.40
C ALA A 73 18.73 11.53 0.09
N LEU A 74 18.48 12.15 1.25
CA LEU A 74 17.13 12.34 1.80
C LEU A 74 16.31 13.34 0.98
N ARG A 75 16.92 14.42 0.45
CA ARG A 75 16.27 15.37 -0.47
C ARG A 75 15.74 14.70 -1.73
N GLN A 76 16.43 13.64 -2.16
CA GLN A 76 16.12 12.87 -3.36
C GLN A 76 15.44 11.53 -3.02
N MET A 77 14.93 11.37 -1.80
CA MET A 77 14.22 10.17 -1.41
C MET A 77 12.99 9.93 -2.29
N LYS A 78 12.80 8.68 -2.74
CA LYS A 78 11.57 8.23 -3.40
C LYS A 78 10.83 7.25 -2.49
N LEU A 79 9.91 7.78 -1.68
CA LEU A 79 9.04 7.03 -0.79
C LEU A 79 7.77 6.58 -1.55
N GLU A 80 7.68 5.29 -1.86
CA GLU A 80 6.57 4.73 -2.63
C GLU A 80 6.26 3.30 -2.20
N GLU A 81 5.21 2.74 -2.78
CA GLU A 81 5.00 1.30 -2.76
C GLU A 81 5.81 0.59 -3.85
N TYR A 82 6.57 -0.41 -3.43
CA TYR A 82 7.39 -1.21 -4.29
C TYR A 82 7.07 -2.69 -4.15
N VAL A 83 7.22 -3.44 -5.24
CA VAL A 83 7.30 -4.89 -5.21
C VAL A 83 8.74 -5.32 -5.06
N HIS A 84 9.10 -5.80 -3.86
CA HIS A 84 10.33 -6.56 -3.66
C HIS A 84 10.20 -7.95 -4.28
N LEU A 85 10.94 -8.20 -5.35
CA LEU A 85 10.84 -9.46 -6.11
C LEU A 85 11.77 -10.56 -5.59
N LYS A 86 13.04 -10.21 -5.38
CA LYS A 86 14.12 -11.13 -4.98
C LYS A 86 15.40 -10.35 -4.68
N ASP A 87 16.28 -10.99 -3.91
CA ASP A 87 17.65 -10.55 -3.73
C ASP A 87 18.57 -11.20 -4.79
N LEU A 88 19.47 -10.41 -5.36
CA LEU A 88 20.56 -10.87 -6.22
C LEU A 88 21.91 -10.65 -5.51
N LYS A 89 23.02 -11.12 -6.13
CA LYS A 89 24.36 -10.84 -5.58
C LYS A 89 24.68 -9.33 -5.52
N ARG A 90 24.11 -8.54 -6.43
CA ARG A 90 24.43 -7.12 -6.63
C ARG A 90 23.39 -6.13 -6.08
N GLY A 91 22.14 -6.54 -5.91
CA GLY A 91 21.05 -5.69 -5.43
C GLY A 91 19.76 -6.48 -5.21
N ALA A 92 18.90 -5.98 -4.32
CA ALA A 92 17.52 -6.39 -4.21
C ALA A 92 16.73 -5.74 -5.33
N ILE A 93 15.89 -6.51 -5.99
CA ILE A 93 15.07 -6.01 -7.09
C ILE A 93 13.76 -5.49 -6.52
N PHE A 94 13.57 -4.18 -6.67
CA PHE A 94 12.31 -3.49 -6.41
C PHE A 94 11.72 -3.07 -7.74
N LEU A 95 10.42 -3.26 -7.92
CA LEU A 95 9.66 -2.66 -9.00
C LEU A 95 8.70 -1.64 -8.41
N SER A 96 8.37 -0.56 -9.11
CA SER A 96 7.23 0.29 -8.73
C SER A 96 5.95 -0.56 -8.67
N ALA A 97 4.96 -0.15 -7.87
CA ALA A 97 3.72 -0.91 -7.70
C ALA A 97 2.99 -1.20 -9.04
N ASP A 98 3.02 -0.25 -9.96
CA ASP A 98 2.49 -0.40 -11.33
C ASP A 98 3.39 -1.22 -12.26
N GLY A 99 4.62 -1.54 -11.84
CA GLY A 99 5.64 -2.27 -12.58
C GLY A 99 6.21 -1.54 -13.80
N SER A 100 6.10 -0.20 -13.86
CA SER A 100 6.66 0.64 -14.91
C SER A 100 8.17 0.85 -14.78
N GLU A 101 8.71 0.79 -13.56
CA GLU A 101 10.13 1.00 -13.29
C GLU A 101 10.73 -0.12 -12.44
N GLY A 102 12.05 -0.33 -12.59
CA GLY A 102 12.78 -1.34 -11.84
C GLY A 102 14.08 -0.82 -11.26
N TYR A 103 14.32 -1.14 -9.99
CA TYR A 103 15.45 -0.70 -9.20
C TYR A 103 16.22 -1.89 -8.65
N SER A 104 17.54 -1.76 -8.62
CA SER A 104 18.45 -2.70 -7.96
C SER A 104 19.06 -2.01 -6.76
N ALA A 105 18.35 -2.05 -5.63
CA ALA A 105 18.75 -1.35 -4.41
C ALA A 105 19.62 -2.22 -3.48
N ILE A 106 20.45 -1.59 -2.67
CA ILE A 106 21.23 -2.24 -1.61
C ILE A 106 20.64 -1.92 -0.24
N GLY A 107 20.76 -2.87 0.70
CA GLY A 107 20.37 -2.63 2.10
C GLY A 107 21.49 -1.98 2.90
N LEU A 108 21.15 -1.42 4.07
CA LEU A 108 22.10 -0.81 4.99
C LEU A 108 22.92 -1.87 5.73
N THR A 109 22.29 -2.63 6.62
CA THR A 109 22.95 -3.60 7.52
C THR A 109 22.65 -5.06 7.16
N GLN A 110 21.54 -5.30 6.45
CA GLN A 110 21.13 -6.61 5.97
C GLN A 110 20.43 -6.52 4.61
N PRO A 111 20.39 -7.60 3.82
CA PRO A 111 19.65 -7.61 2.56
C PRO A 111 18.16 -7.35 2.80
N PRO A 112 17.47 -6.54 1.96
CA PRO A 112 16.05 -6.28 2.13
C PRO A 112 15.19 -7.55 2.21
N GLY A 113 15.46 -8.58 1.39
CA GLY A 113 14.72 -9.83 1.43
C GLY A 113 14.90 -10.63 2.73
N ALA A 114 15.98 -10.40 3.49
CA ALA A 114 16.18 -11.03 4.79
C ALA A 114 15.22 -10.50 5.87
N ILE A 115 14.69 -9.28 5.69
CA ILE A 115 13.72 -8.67 6.63
C ILE A 115 12.38 -9.39 6.56
N PHE A 116 11.94 -9.76 5.36
CA PHE A 116 10.63 -10.40 5.15
C PHE A 116 10.67 -11.93 5.27
N GLY A 117 11.85 -12.54 5.24
CA GLY A 117 12.02 -14.00 5.29
C GLY A 117 11.53 -14.76 4.04
N ALA A 118 10.90 -14.09 3.09
CA ALA A 118 10.41 -14.65 1.84
C ALA A 118 10.44 -13.64 0.69
N ARG A 119 10.26 -14.12 -0.55
CA ARG A 119 10.26 -13.31 -1.77
C ARG A 119 8.86 -12.80 -2.11
N GLY A 120 8.80 -11.72 -2.89
CA GLY A 120 7.56 -11.23 -3.48
C GLY A 120 6.71 -10.51 -2.47
N HIS A 121 7.14 -9.35 -2.00
CA HIS A 121 6.36 -8.53 -1.07
C HIS A 121 6.04 -7.18 -1.70
N VAL A 122 4.82 -6.71 -1.49
CA VAL A 122 4.47 -5.30 -1.65
C VAL A 122 4.87 -4.60 -0.36
N VAL A 123 5.73 -3.59 -0.47
CA VAL A 123 6.32 -2.90 0.66
C VAL A 123 6.32 -1.41 0.41
N HIS A 124 6.03 -0.64 1.46
CA HIS A 124 6.19 0.81 1.44
C HIS A 124 7.53 1.16 2.11
N THR A 125 8.44 1.73 1.34
CA THR A 125 9.83 2.01 1.75
C THR A 125 10.41 3.15 0.90
N ALA A 126 11.52 3.73 1.34
CA ALA A 126 12.23 4.72 0.55
C ALA A 126 13.46 4.12 -0.13
N LEU A 127 13.61 4.49 -1.41
CA LEU A 127 14.87 4.35 -2.12
C LEU A 127 15.54 5.73 -2.23
N CYS A 128 16.85 5.81 -2.01
CA CYS A 128 17.61 7.05 -2.03
C CYS A 128 18.91 6.88 -2.84
N PRO A 129 19.40 7.93 -3.51
CA PRO A 129 20.72 7.92 -4.13
C PRO A 129 21.78 8.26 -3.08
N PHE A 130 22.63 7.30 -2.72
CA PHE A 130 23.69 7.51 -1.73
C PHE A 130 24.93 6.67 -2.04
N ALA A 131 26.12 7.28 -1.92
CA ALA A 131 27.41 6.64 -2.20
C ALA A 131 27.44 5.91 -3.56
N GLU A 132 27.00 6.61 -4.62
CA GLU A 132 26.89 6.12 -6.01
C GLU A 132 25.99 4.87 -6.17
N LYS A 133 25.11 4.61 -5.21
CA LYS A 133 24.23 3.44 -5.18
C LYS A 133 22.81 3.84 -4.91
N ILE A 134 21.88 2.99 -5.32
CA ILE A 134 20.48 3.07 -4.91
C ILE A 134 20.39 2.33 -3.58
N VAL A 135 20.14 3.06 -2.51
CA VAL A 135 20.07 2.55 -1.14
C VAL A 135 18.61 2.46 -0.72
N CYS A 136 18.24 1.35 -0.11
CA CYS A 136 16.98 1.27 0.63
C CYS A 136 17.24 1.74 2.06
N ASP A 137 16.41 2.65 2.56
CA ASP A 137 16.55 3.32 3.86
C ASP A 137 16.47 2.37 5.07
N GLY A 138 16.05 1.12 4.86
CA GLY A 138 15.96 0.10 5.91
C GLY A 138 14.67 0.16 6.73
N VAL A 139 13.75 1.08 6.42
CA VAL A 139 12.45 1.20 7.08
C VAL A 139 11.37 0.66 6.14
N PHE A 140 10.65 -0.36 6.58
CA PHE A 140 9.67 -1.06 5.73
C PHE A 140 8.31 -1.15 6.42
N ILE A 141 7.27 -0.86 5.65
CA ILE A 141 5.90 -1.27 5.98
C ILE A 141 5.52 -2.35 4.97
N ALA A 142 5.45 -3.61 5.42
CA ALA A 142 4.99 -4.70 4.58
C ALA A 142 3.46 -4.60 4.42
N ARG A 143 2.98 -4.56 3.17
CA ARG A 143 1.55 -4.45 2.86
C ARG A 143 0.95 -5.81 2.52
N ALA A 144 1.63 -6.58 1.68
CA ALA A 144 1.15 -7.89 1.24
C ALA A 144 2.30 -8.79 0.78
N GLN A 145 2.08 -10.11 0.86
CA GLN A 145 2.90 -11.07 0.15
C GLN A 145 2.22 -11.49 -1.16
N LEU A 146 2.97 -11.48 -2.26
CA LEU A 146 2.48 -11.89 -3.57
C LEU A 146 2.33 -13.41 -3.65
N GLY A 147 1.14 -13.84 -4.02
CA GLY A 147 0.89 -15.21 -4.46
C GLY A 147 1.66 -15.57 -5.75
N PRO A 148 1.81 -16.87 -6.08
CA PRO A 148 2.64 -17.32 -7.21
C PRO A 148 2.27 -16.71 -8.57
N GLY A 149 0.99 -16.45 -8.80
CA GLY A 149 0.48 -15.84 -10.05
C GLY A 149 0.96 -14.40 -10.23
N LEU A 150 0.70 -13.53 -9.24
CA LEU A 150 1.15 -12.14 -9.24
C LEU A 150 2.68 -12.05 -9.24
N TRP A 151 3.35 -12.88 -8.44
CA TRP A 151 4.81 -12.95 -8.46
C TRP A 151 5.35 -13.28 -9.85
N SER A 152 4.75 -14.23 -10.57
CA SER A 152 5.12 -14.56 -11.94
C SER A 152 4.90 -13.39 -12.91
N ALA A 153 3.79 -12.66 -12.76
CA ALA A 153 3.50 -11.47 -13.56
C ALA A 153 4.54 -10.37 -13.35
N PHE A 154 4.85 -10.01 -12.10
CA PHE A 154 5.92 -9.06 -11.80
C PHE A 154 7.29 -9.57 -12.22
N HIS A 155 7.55 -10.87 -12.13
CA HIS A 155 8.80 -11.44 -12.63
C HIS A 155 8.96 -11.26 -14.15
N LYS A 156 7.88 -11.44 -14.92
CA LYS A 156 7.87 -11.16 -16.37
C LYS A 156 8.11 -9.67 -16.65
N ARG A 157 7.48 -8.77 -15.88
CA ARG A 157 7.72 -7.32 -15.98
C ARG A 157 9.18 -6.98 -15.71
N TYR A 158 9.77 -7.52 -14.64
CA TYR A 158 11.22 -7.39 -14.35
C TYR A 158 12.09 -7.83 -15.54
N LEU A 159 11.78 -8.97 -16.17
CA LEU A 159 12.56 -9.45 -17.33
C LEU A 159 12.41 -8.50 -18.53
N SER A 160 11.22 -7.94 -18.74
CA SER A 160 10.96 -6.94 -19.78
C SER A 160 11.76 -5.65 -19.54
N LEU A 161 11.67 -5.08 -18.33
CA LEU A 161 12.42 -3.88 -17.93
C LEU A 161 13.92 -4.08 -18.08
N LYS A 162 14.43 -5.23 -17.64
CA LYS A 162 15.84 -5.59 -17.81
C LYS A 162 16.25 -5.67 -19.28
N ALA A 163 15.42 -6.25 -20.15
CA ALA A 163 15.69 -6.34 -21.58
C ALA A 163 15.65 -4.96 -22.26
N ALA A 164 14.78 -4.07 -21.79
CA ALA A 164 14.66 -2.69 -22.27
C ALA A 164 15.73 -1.74 -21.71
N GLY A 165 16.59 -2.19 -20.80
CA GLY A 165 17.58 -1.33 -20.13
C GLY A 165 16.98 -0.39 -19.07
N GLN A 166 15.74 -0.63 -18.65
CA GLN A 166 14.98 0.13 -17.66
C GLN A 166 15.07 -0.49 -16.25
N LEU A 167 16.15 -1.24 -15.99
CA LEU A 167 16.49 -1.73 -14.67
C LEU A 167 17.66 -0.90 -14.15
N HIS A 168 17.36 0.01 -13.23
CA HIS A 168 18.30 0.99 -12.71
C HIS A 168 19.18 0.36 -11.63
N HIS A 169 20.48 0.36 -11.88
CA HIS A 169 21.50 -0.12 -10.95
C HIS A 169 22.30 1.02 -10.31
N ASP A 170 22.26 2.18 -10.95
CA ASP A 170 23.02 3.37 -10.61
C ASP A 170 22.03 4.54 -10.53
N PRO A 171 22.12 5.39 -9.50
CA PRO A 171 21.31 6.59 -9.39
C PRO A 171 21.23 7.40 -10.68
N SER A 172 22.34 7.61 -11.38
CA SER A 172 22.41 8.42 -12.61
C SER A 172 21.56 7.89 -13.77
N THR A 173 21.10 6.64 -13.69
CA THR A 173 20.27 6.02 -14.73
C THR A 173 18.77 6.13 -14.47
N VAL A 174 18.36 6.56 -13.28
CA VAL A 174 16.94 6.72 -12.94
C VAL A 174 16.44 8.02 -13.57
N PRO A 175 15.36 7.97 -14.39
CA PRO A 175 14.85 9.14 -15.11
C PRO A 175 14.44 10.31 -14.20
N GLU A 176 13.96 9.99 -12.99
CA GLU A 176 13.48 10.95 -11.99
C GLU A 176 14.05 10.62 -10.60
N TRP A 177 15.30 11.01 -10.33
CA TRP A 177 15.66 11.46 -8.96
C TRP A 177 15.47 12.96 -8.78
N GLN A 178 15.39 13.68 -9.90
CA GLN A 178 14.99 15.07 -9.91
C GLN A 178 13.52 15.09 -9.54
N GLN A 179 13.20 15.78 -8.45
CA GLN A 179 11.82 15.99 -7.99
C GLN A 179 10.91 16.23 -9.19
N PRO A 180 9.68 15.68 -9.20
CA PRO A 180 8.70 16.22 -10.11
C PRO A 180 8.69 17.73 -9.88
N ALA A 181 8.96 18.50 -10.94
CA ALA A 181 8.34 19.81 -11.02
C ALA A 181 6.87 19.54 -10.68
N PHE A 182 6.33 20.28 -9.73
CA PHE A 182 4.95 20.22 -9.29
C PHE A 182 4.03 20.60 -10.46
N ASP A 183 4.04 19.82 -11.54
CA ASP A 183 2.96 19.69 -12.47
C ASP A 183 1.93 18.87 -11.71
N SER A 184 1.16 19.64 -10.95
CA SER A 184 -0.20 19.33 -10.63
C SER A 184 -0.92 18.93 -11.91
N ASP A 185 -0.79 17.66 -12.29
CA ASP A 185 -1.81 17.01 -13.10
C ASP A 185 -2.93 16.63 -12.12
N PRO A 186 -4.00 17.42 -12.04
CA PRO A 186 -5.11 17.16 -11.12
C PRO A 186 -5.78 15.80 -11.39
N ALA A 187 -5.48 15.12 -12.50
CA ALA A 187 -6.03 13.80 -12.83
C ALA A 187 -5.42 12.64 -12.03
N VAL A 188 -4.20 12.78 -11.49
CA VAL A 188 -3.54 11.70 -10.71
C VAL A 188 -3.81 11.84 -9.21
N ALA A 189 -3.88 13.07 -8.71
CA ALA A 189 -4.27 13.37 -7.33
C ALA A 189 -5.77 13.09 -7.04
N SER A 190 -6.59 12.89 -8.08
CA SER A 190 -8.03 12.64 -7.96
C SER A 190 -8.43 11.17 -8.08
N ARG A 191 -7.52 10.20 -7.98
CA ARG A 191 -7.92 8.81 -7.79
C ARG A 191 -8.40 8.65 -6.34
N GLU A 192 -9.67 8.96 -6.13
CA GLU A 192 -10.34 8.66 -4.87
C GLU A 192 -10.20 7.16 -4.59
N VAL A 193 -9.44 6.85 -3.55
CA VAL A 193 -9.27 5.47 -3.06
C VAL A 193 -10.61 5.02 -2.52
N LEU A 194 -11.10 3.86 -2.98
CA LEU A 194 -12.29 3.24 -2.43
C LEU A 194 -12.00 2.75 -1.01
N GLU A 195 -12.56 3.43 -0.02
CA GLU A 195 -12.53 2.99 1.38
C GLU A 195 -13.51 1.83 1.55
N ILE A 196 -13.04 0.72 2.15
CA ILE A 196 -13.84 -0.46 2.42
C ILE A 196 -14.19 -0.45 3.91
N LEU A 197 -15.48 -0.30 4.21
CA LEU A 197 -16.00 -0.18 5.57
C LEU A 197 -16.78 -1.44 5.96
N ASP A 198 -16.79 -1.78 7.25
CA ASP A 198 -17.61 -2.88 7.76
C ASP A 198 -19.09 -2.69 7.40
N PRO A 199 -19.85 -3.74 7.08
CA PRO A 199 -19.48 -5.16 7.13
C PRO A 199 -18.86 -5.68 5.83
N TRP A 200 -18.37 -4.80 4.94
CA TRP A 200 -17.75 -5.23 3.70
C TRP A 200 -16.30 -5.62 3.90
N GLN A 201 -15.92 -6.75 3.31
CA GLN A 201 -14.55 -7.24 3.33
C GLN A 201 -14.07 -7.49 1.91
N MET A 202 -12.81 -7.12 1.63
CA MET A 202 -12.15 -7.52 0.40
C MET A 202 -11.99 -9.04 0.38
N VAL A 203 -12.25 -9.67 -0.77
CA VAL A 203 -11.99 -11.10 -0.94
C VAL A 203 -10.48 -11.31 -1.12
N PRO A 204 -9.78 -11.95 -0.17
CA PRO A 204 -8.35 -12.14 -0.29
C PRO A 204 -7.99 -13.02 -1.50
N LEU A 205 -6.92 -12.67 -2.20
CA LEU A 205 -6.52 -13.36 -3.44
C LEU A 205 -6.25 -14.85 -3.23
N GLU A 206 -5.75 -15.23 -2.05
CA GLU A 206 -5.48 -16.61 -1.67
C GLU A 206 -6.75 -17.47 -1.57
N VAL A 207 -7.93 -16.86 -1.40
CA VAL A 207 -9.22 -17.55 -1.36
C VAL A 207 -10.09 -17.26 -2.59
N VAL A 208 -9.62 -16.48 -3.57
CA VAL A 208 -10.39 -16.17 -4.78
C VAL A 208 -10.81 -17.44 -5.52
N ASP A 209 -9.93 -18.44 -5.69
CA ASP A 209 -10.30 -19.70 -6.35
C ASP A 209 -11.40 -20.45 -5.58
N SER A 210 -11.35 -20.41 -4.24
CA SER A 210 -12.38 -21.00 -3.38
C SER A 210 -13.71 -20.23 -3.46
N ALA A 211 -13.65 -18.89 -3.50
CA ALA A 211 -14.80 -18.02 -3.68
C ALA A 211 -15.44 -18.22 -5.06
N LEU A 212 -14.63 -18.36 -6.11
CA LEU A 212 -15.09 -18.68 -7.46
C LEU A 212 -15.73 -20.06 -7.51
N ALA A 213 -15.12 -21.08 -6.90
CA ALA A 213 -15.71 -22.41 -6.80
C ALA A 213 -17.06 -22.39 -6.05
N PHE A 214 -17.15 -21.58 -4.99
CA PHE A 214 -18.40 -21.35 -4.26
C PHE A 214 -19.45 -20.69 -5.16
N LEU A 215 -19.13 -19.58 -5.82
CA LEU A 215 -20.06 -18.91 -6.74
C LEU A 215 -20.48 -19.84 -7.89
N ASP A 216 -19.56 -20.64 -8.42
CA ASP A 216 -19.83 -21.63 -9.47
C ASP A 216 -20.75 -22.76 -8.98
N ALA A 217 -20.69 -23.15 -7.71
CA ALA A 217 -21.61 -24.13 -7.14
C ALA A 217 -23.04 -23.57 -6.93
N TYR A 218 -23.17 -22.27 -6.65
CA TYR A 218 -24.45 -21.66 -6.27
C TYR A 218 -25.18 -20.95 -7.41
N LEU A 219 -24.47 -20.36 -8.36
CA LEU A 219 -25.09 -19.70 -9.50
C LEU A 219 -25.84 -20.73 -10.35
N GLN A 220 -27.08 -20.45 -10.74
CA GLN A 220 -27.83 -21.40 -11.58
C GLN A 220 -27.17 -21.52 -12.97
N PRO A 221 -27.25 -22.67 -13.67
CA PRO A 221 -26.64 -22.84 -15.00
C PRO A 221 -27.12 -21.83 -16.04
N HIS A 222 -28.35 -21.31 -15.89
CA HIS A 222 -28.94 -20.28 -16.74
C HIS A 222 -28.83 -18.86 -16.16
N HIS A 223 -28.02 -18.68 -15.12
CA HIS A 223 -27.78 -17.36 -14.55
C HIS A 223 -27.01 -16.49 -15.55
N PRO A 224 -27.44 -15.25 -15.86
CA PRO A 224 -26.78 -14.43 -16.88
C PRO A 224 -25.30 -14.21 -16.65
N LEU A 225 -24.88 -14.07 -15.39
CA LEU A 225 -23.47 -13.92 -15.02
C LEU A 225 -22.56 -15.11 -15.41
N ARG A 226 -23.11 -16.31 -15.66
CA ARG A 226 -22.33 -17.49 -16.11
C ARG A 226 -21.67 -17.30 -17.47
N GLN A 227 -22.12 -16.32 -18.26
CA GLN A 227 -21.53 -16.02 -19.57
C GLN A 227 -20.21 -15.24 -19.46
N TYR A 228 -19.88 -14.78 -18.25
CA TYR A 228 -18.69 -13.98 -17.98
C TYR A 228 -17.69 -14.75 -17.14
N ARG A 229 -16.41 -14.39 -17.30
CA ARG A 229 -15.38 -14.76 -16.32
C ARG A 229 -15.47 -13.75 -15.18
N LEU A 230 -15.93 -14.23 -14.03
CA LEU A 230 -16.18 -13.39 -12.86
C LEU A 230 -14.93 -13.27 -12.00
N PHE A 231 -14.80 -12.16 -11.30
CA PHE A 231 -13.80 -11.94 -10.27
C PHE A 231 -14.49 -11.37 -9.01
N PRO A 232 -14.46 -12.05 -7.85
CA PRO A 232 -15.07 -11.55 -6.63
C PRO A 232 -14.16 -10.49 -6.00
N MET A 233 -14.68 -9.27 -5.82
CA MET A 233 -13.94 -8.16 -5.23
C MET A 233 -14.22 -8.01 -3.74
N LEU A 234 -15.50 -7.87 -3.39
CA LEU A 234 -15.95 -7.66 -2.02
C LEU A 234 -17.00 -8.71 -1.64
N LYS A 235 -17.03 -9.05 -0.36
CA LYS A 235 -18.05 -9.89 0.24
C LYS A 235 -18.54 -9.18 1.51
N ARG A 236 -19.85 -9.13 1.69
CA ARG A 236 -20.43 -8.70 2.97
C ARG A 236 -20.25 -9.81 4.00
N GLU A 237 -19.79 -9.49 5.20
CA GLU A 237 -19.47 -10.50 6.23
C GLU A 237 -20.72 -11.19 6.77
N ASP A 238 -21.76 -10.39 7.04
CA ASP A 238 -23.03 -10.77 7.65
C ASP A 238 -24.04 -11.41 6.68
N ALA A 239 -23.78 -11.35 5.36
CA ALA A 239 -24.71 -11.78 4.33
C ALA A 239 -24.01 -12.45 3.14
N GLN A 240 -24.73 -13.30 2.41
CA GLN A 240 -24.21 -13.89 1.16
C GLN A 240 -24.38 -12.92 -0.03
N ILE A 241 -23.87 -11.69 0.15
CA ILE A 241 -23.90 -10.61 -0.83
C ILE A 241 -22.46 -10.32 -1.27
N TRP A 242 -22.27 -10.18 -2.57
CA TRP A 242 -20.97 -10.13 -3.22
C TRP A 242 -20.93 -8.97 -4.22
N VAL A 243 -19.81 -8.24 -4.25
CA VAL A 243 -19.44 -7.39 -5.37
C VAL A 243 -18.50 -8.18 -6.26
N ILE A 244 -18.89 -8.35 -7.52
CA ILE A 244 -18.15 -9.12 -8.51
C ILE A 244 -17.91 -8.27 -9.76
N THR A 245 -16.77 -8.44 -10.40
CA THR A 245 -16.42 -7.78 -11.65
C THR A 245 -16.20 -8.78 -12.77
N LYS A 246 -16.13 -8.27 -13.98
CA LYS A 246 -15.67 -9.04 -15.14
C LYS A 246 -14.15 -9.06 -15.17
N ASP A 247 -13.56 -10.24 -15.29
CA ASP A 247 -12.10 -10.47 -15.19
C ASP A 247 -11.29 -9.87 -16.37
N ASP A 248 -11.93 -9.48 -17.47
CA ASP A 248 -11.30 -8.87 -18.64
C ASP A 248 -11.31 -7.32 -18.64
N ASP A 249 -11.58 -6.72 -17.47
CA ASP A 249 -11.34 -5.30 -17.14
C ASP A 249 -12.06 -4.30 -18.06
N ASP A 250 -13.37 -4.50 -18.28
CA ASP A 250 -14.24 -3.54 -18.97
C ASP A 250 -14.99 -2.60 -18.02
N GLY A 251 -14.58 -2.55 -16.75
CA GLY A 251 -15.19 -1.71 -15.71
C GLY A 251 -16.59 -2.14 -15.28
N ILE A 252 -17.07 -3.32 -15.70
CA ILE A 252 -18.41 -3.78 -15.32
C ILE A 252 -18.38 -4.45 -13.95
N THR A 253 -19.09 -3.85 -13.02
CA THR A 253 -19.28 -4.34 -11.64
C THR A 253 -20.73 -4.73 -11.39
N TRP A 254 -20.95 -5.83 -10.69
CA TRP A 254 -22.28 -6.28 -10.26
C TRP A 254 -22.34 -6.49 -8.75
N LEU A 255 -23.48 -6.13 -8.19
CA LEU A 255 -23.92 -6.59 -6.88
C LEU A 255 -24.73 -7.88 -7.04
N LEU A 256 -24.22 -8.97 -6.50
CA LEU A 256 -24.84 -10.30 -6.49
C LEU A 256 -25.33 -10.64 -5.09
N ASP A 257 -26.63 -10.82 -4.94
CA ASP A 257 -27.28 -11.15 -3.66
C ASP A 257 -27.80 -12.60 -3.72
N LEU A 258 -27.11 -13.50 -3.03
CA LEU A 258 -27.49 -14.92 -2.92
C LEU A 258 -28.56 -15.17 -1.85
N THR A 259 -29.00 -14.14 -1.12
CA THR A 259 -30.11 -14.23 -0.17
C THR A 259 -31.45 -13.98 -0.86
N LYS A 260 -31.45 -13.20 -1.95
CA LYS A 260 -32.65 -12.87 -2.73
C LYS A 260 -32.70 -13.62 -4.06
N LYS A 261 -33.91 -13.99 -4.48
CA LYS A 261 -34.18 -14.66 -5.77
C LYS A 261 -35.12 -13.83 -6.63
N ARG A 262 -34.92 -13.86 -7.95
CA ARG A 262 -35.82 -13.23 -8.94
C ARG A 262 -36.16 -14.16 -10.10
N ARG A 263 -37.18 -13.82 -10.88
CA ARG A 263 -37.54 -14.53 -12.12
C ARG A 263 -36.81 -13.91 -13.31
N PHE A 264 -36.18 -14.74 -14.11
CA PHE A 264 -35.55 -14.35 -15.38
C PHE A 264 -35.87 -15.39 -16.45
N LYS A 265 -36.52 -14.94 -17.54
CA LYS A 265 -36.98 -15.82 -18.64
C LYS A 265 -37.71 -17.08 -18.15
N GLY A 266 -38.63 -16.90 -17.19
CA GLY A 266 -39.43 -17.98 -16.59
C GLY A 266 -38.71 -18.84 -15.54
N ARG A 267 -37.40 -18.68 -15.35
CA ARG A 267 -36.61 -19.47 -14.40
C ARG A 267 -36.26 -18.64 -13.17
N THR A 268 -36.07 -19.30 -12.03
CA THR A 268 -35.59 -18.65 -10.80
C THR A 268 -34.08 -18.54 -10.85
N ILE A 269 -33.56 -17.36 -10.52
CA ILE A 269 -32.13 -17.07 -10.38
C ILE A 269 -31.88 -16.25 -9.11
N TYR A 270 -30.64 -16.24 -8.62
CA TYR A 270 -30.24 -15.27 -7.60
C TYR A 270 -30.32 -13.83 -8.13
N HIS A 271 -30.57 -12.89 -7.22
CA HIS A 271 -30.71 -11.49 -7.59
C HIS A 271 -29.34 -10.92 -7.92
N TYR A 272 -29.25 -10.18 -9.02
CA TYR A 272 -28.07 -9.40 -9.34
C TYR A 272 -28.46 -8.11 -10.06
N ARG A 273 -27.67 -7.06 -9.85
CA ARG A 273 -27.79 -5.79 -10.57
C ARG A 273 -26.40 -5.27 -10.92
N GLN A 274 -26.29 -4.59 -12.04
CA GLN A 274 -25.06 -3.89 -12.42
C GLN A 274 -24.98 -2.59 -11.62
N LEU A 275 -23.77 -2.23 -11.18
CA LEU A 275 -23.47 -0.91 -10.64
C LEU A 275 -23.10 0.03 -11.79
N ALA A 276 -23.57 1.26 -11.75
CA ALA A 276 -23.39 2.25 -12.79
C ALA A 276 -21.94 2.75 -12.85
N ASP A 277 -21.33 2.98 -11.70
CA ASP A 277 -20.01 3.54 -11.52
C ASP A 277 -19.46 3.27 -10.10
N ASP A 278 -18.24 3.74 -9.85
CA ASP A 278 -17.56 3.63 -8.56
C ASP A 278 -18.25 4.47 -7.46
N GLU A 279 -18.95 5.56 -7.82
CA GLU A 279 -19.70 6.38 -6.87
C GLU A 279 -20.90 5.60 -6.30
N GLU A 280 -21.60 4.83 -7.13
CA GLU A 280 -22.66 3.95 -6.66
C GLU A 280 -22.12 2.86 -5.72
N LEU A 281 -20.91 2.34 -5.98
CA LEU A 281 -20.27 1.37 -5.09
C LEU A 281 -19.89 2.00 -3.74
N LYS A 282 -19.32 3.21 -3.74
CA LYS A 282 -19.00 3.95 -2.50
C LYS A 282 -20.25 4.21 -1.68
N ALA A 283 -21.30 4.73 -2.31
CA ALA A 283 -22.56 5.02 -1.64
C ALA A 283 -23.17 3.75 -1.02
N LEU A 284 -23.10 2.62 -1.72
CA LEU A 284 -23.56 1.32 -1.19
C LEU A 284 -22.78 0.90 0.06
N ILE A 285 -21.44 1.01 0.03
CA ILE A 285 -20.59 0.64 1.19
C ILE A 285 -20.89 1.55 2.38
N GLN A 286 -21.02 2.86 2.16
CA GLN A 286 -21.34 3.83 3.21
C GLN A 286 -22.73 3.61 3.82
N GLU A 287 -23.76 3.36 3.00
CA GLU A 287 -25.12 3.08 3.46
C GLU A 287 -25.18 1.80 4.30
N ASP A 288 -24.53 0.73 3.83
CA ASP A 288 -24.47 -0.53 4.56
C ASP A 288 -23.66 -0.40 5.86
N HIS A 289 -22.59 0.41 5.87
CA HIS A 289 -21.81 0.69 7.07
C HIS A 289 -22.61 1.44 8.12
N GLN A 290 -23.33 2.51 7.73
CA GLN A 290 -24.19 3.23 8.66
C GLN A 290 -25.27 2.32 9.22
N THR A 291 -25.90 1.50 8.38
CA THR A 291 -26.91 0.52 8.83
C THR A 291 -26.34 -0.49 9.82
N TRP A 292 -25.07 -0.89 9.63
CA TRP A 292 -24.37 -1.78 10.54
C TRP A 292 -24.05 -1.10 11.87
N LEU A 293 -23.59 0.16 11.87
CA LEU A 293 -23.38 0.96 13.08
C LEU A 293 -24.69 1.15 13.86
N ASP A 294 -25.78 1.50 13.18
CA ASP A 294 -27.11 1.69 13.79
C ASP A 294 -27.68 0.39 14.40
N SER A 295 -27.08 -0.77 14.11
CA SER A 295 -27.50 -2.06 14.67
C SER A 295 -26.88 -2.37 16.04
N PHE A 296 -25.87 -1.61 16.46
CA PHE A 296 -25.31 -1.68 17.81
C PHE A 296 -26.10 -0.75 18.73
N PRO A 297 -26.50 -1.22 19.93
CA PRO A 297 -27.11 -0.33 20.91
C PRO A 297 -26.12 0.78 21.30
N ASP A 298 -26.60 2.01 21.44
CA ASP A 298 -25.83 3.08 22.07
C ASP A 298 -25.59 2.67 23.53
N ASP A 299 -24.33 2.38 23.89
CA ASP A 299 -23.92 2.23 25.28
C ASP A 299 -23.91 3.63 25.95
N GLU A 300 -25.09 4.25 26.06
CA GLU A 300 -25.37 5.33 27.02
C GLU A 300 -26.27 4.75 28.11
N GLU A 301 -25.66 4.13 29.13
CA GLU A 301 -26.13 4.08 30.52
C GLU A 301 -25.22 3.11 31.31
N ASP A 302 -24.33 3.68 32.13
CA ASP A 302 -23.94 3.18 33.46
C ASP A 302 -23.09 4.28 34.16
N GLU A 303 -23.61 5.52 34.21
CA GLU A 303 -23.35 6.41 35.34
C GLU A 303 -24.44 6.13 36.39
N GLU A 304 -24.38 4.97 37.05
CA GLU A 304 -25.15 4.76 38.28
C GLU A 304 -24.30 5.18 39.48
N ASP A 305 -24.81 6.22 40.13
CA ASP A 305 -24.45 6.78 41.42
C ASP A 305 -24.21 5.70 42.50
N GLU A 306 -23.03 5.72 43.11
CA GLU A 306 -22.87 5.31 44.52
C GLU A 306 -22.27 6.50 45.29
N GLU A 307 -23.11 7.52 45.50
CA GLU A 307 -23.05 8.35 46.70
C GLU A 307 -23.92 7.71 47.79
N ASP A 308 -23.36 7.63 48.99
CA ASP A 308 -23.99 7.41 50.29
C ASP A 308 -24.54 6.02 50.65
N ASP A 309 -23.80 5.31 51.52
CA ASP A 309 -24.32 4.94 52.85
C ASP A 309 -23.19 4.55 53.84
N LEU A 310 -23.04 5.40 54.88
CA LEU A 310 -22.75 5.12 56.30
C LEU A 310 -21.50 4.32 56.74
#